data_AF-A0A2P5E4J3-F1
#
_entry.id   AF-A0A2P5E4J3-F1
#
_cell.length_a   1.000
_cell.length_b   1.000
_cell.length_c   1.000
_cell.angle_alpha   90.00
_cell.angle_beta   90.00
_cell.angle_gamma   90.00
#
_symmetry.space_group_name_H-M   'P 1'
#
loop_
_entity.id
_entity.type
_entity.pdbx_description
1 polymer ?
#
loop_
_entity_poly.entity_id
_entity_poly.type
_entity_poly.pdbx_seq_one_letter_code
_entity_poly.pdbx_strand_id
1 'polypeptide(L)'
;EKIAKKTKFIKCVNAGLLCVQEDSSDRHNMSNVITMLDGEAPTLPFPKKPAFVLRRGSTTASSSAKPETNAEITFSLEEGR
;
A
#
# COMPACT_ATOMS: atom_id res chain seq x y z
N GLU A 1 18.19 -22.71 -2.40
CA GLU A 1 18.36 -21.24 -2.43
C GLU A 1 17.15 -20.45 -2.99
N LYS A 2 16.64 -20.76 -4.21
CA LYS A 2 15.54 -20.00 -4.85
C LYS A 2 14.28 -19.80 -4.00
N ILE A 3 13.86 -20.82 -3.25
CA ILE A 3 12.64 -20.79 -2.42
C ILE A 3 12.80 -19.82 -1.24
N ALA A 4 13.97 -19.80 -0.58
CA ALA A 4 14.25 -18.89 0.53
C ALA A 4 14.27 -17.42 0.09
N LYS A 5 14.83 -17.13 -1.10
CA LYS A 5 14.79 -15.79 -1.70
C LYS A 5 13.35 -15.35 -2.01
N LYS A 6 12.51 -16.25 -2.54
CA LYS A 6 11.09 -15.97 -2.82
C LYS A 6 10.31 -15.62 -1.54
N THR A 7 10.54 -16.35 -0.44
CA THR A 7 9.87 -16.08 0.84
C THR A 7 10.26 -14.72 1.42
N LYS A 8 11.55 -14.37 1.39
CA LYS A 8 12.02 -13.05 1.86
C LYS A 8 11.43 -11.89 1.04
N PHE A 9 11.31 -12.07 -0.28
CA PHE A 9 10.68 -11.08 -1.15
C PHE A 9 9.21 -10.85 -0.79
N ILE A 10 8.41 -11.91 -0.66
CA ILE A 10 6.99 -11.79 -0.29
C ILE A 10 6.82 -11.15 1.09
N LYS A 11 7.69 -11.50 2.05
CA LYS A 11 7.70 -10.86 3.37
C LYS A 11 7.96 -9.35 3.28
N CYS A 12 8.94 -8.94 2.49
CA CYS A 12 9.28 -7.54 2.29
C CYS A 12 8.12 -6.74 1.67
N VAL A 13 7.47 -7.30 0.64
CA VAL A 13 6.30 -6.68 0.01
C VAL A 13 5.15 -6.53 1.01
N ASN A 14 4.81 -7.58 1.76
CA ASN A 14 3.73 -7.53 2.74
C ASN A 14 4.02 -6.51 3.86
N ALA A 15 5.24 -6.48 4.37
CA ALA A 15 5.65 -5.50 5.38
C ALA A 15 5.54 -4.06 4.86
N GLY A 16 6.03 -3.79 3.65
CA GLY A 16 5.91 -2.48 3.02
C GLY A 16 4.45 -2.04 2.82
N LEU A 17 3.58 -2.97 2.40
CA LEU A 17 2.15 -2.71 2.23
C LEU A 17 1.43 -2.46 3.55
N LEU A 18 1.83 -3.10 4.65
CA LEU A 18 1.29 -2.85 5.99
C LEU A 18 1.68 -1.47 6.53
N CYS A 19 2.82 -0.91 6.14
CA CYS A 19 3.24 0.44 6.57
C CYS A 19 2.40 1.56 5.95
N VAL A 20 1.76 1.31 4.81
CA VAL A 20 1.01 2.32 4.04
C VAL A 20 -0.49 2.06 4.06
N GLN A 21 -0.99 1.36 5.08
CA GLN A 21 -2.42 1.14 5.24
C GLN A 21 -3.17 2.45 5.48
N GLU A 22 -4.38 2.51 4.94
CA GLU A 22 -5.27 3.66 5.06
C GLU A 22 -5.56 3.98 6.53
N ASP A 23 -6.09 2.99 7.27
CA ASP A 23 -6.29 3.08 8.72
C ASP A 23 -4.93 3.06 9.44
N SER A 24 -4.69 4.08 10.28
CA SER A 24 -3.48 4.17 11.09
C SER A 24 -3.31 3.01 12.06
N SER A 25 -4.41 2.38 12.48
CA SER A 25 -4.44 1.25 13.41
C SER A 25 -3.93 -0.04 12.76
N ASP A 26 -3.97 -0.13 11.43
CA ASP A 26 -3.43 -1.27 10.69
C ASP A 26 -1.93 -1.11 10.34
N ARG A 27 -1.37 0.10 10.54
CA ARG A 27 0.05 0.38 10.29
C ARG A 27 0.88 -0.28 11.38
N HIS A 28 1.82 -1.13 10.97
CA HIS A 28 2.67 -1.85 11.92
C HIS A 28 3.74 -0.93 12.51
N ASN A 29 4.05 -1.13 13.80
CA ASN A 29 5.20 -0.49 14.43
C ASN A 29 6.50 -0.96 13.76
N MET A 30 7.49 -0.07 13.64
CA MET A 30 8.84 -0.37 13.16
C MET A 30 9.49 -1.57 13.87
N SER A 31 9.23 -1.77 15.18
CA SER A 31 9.71 -2.96 15.89
C SER A 31 9.16 -4.26 15.30
N ASN A 32 7.88 -4.25 14.91
CA ASN A 32 7.21 -5.39 14.29
C ASN A 32 7.75 -5.61 12.87
N VAL A 33 7.94 -4.53 12.09
CA VAL A 33 8.50 -4.60 10.74
C VAL A 33 9.90 -5.25 10.74
N ILE A 34 10.76 -4.89 11.70
CA ILE A 34 12.11 -5.45 11.80
C ILE A 34 12.06 -6.95 12.12
N THR A 35 11.25 -7.35 13.11
CA THR A 35 11.08 -8.78 13.47
C THR A 35 10.45 -9.59 12.34
N MET A 36 9.58 -8.99 11.52
CA MET A 36 8.99 -9.59 10.34
C MET A 36 10.00 -9.89 9.22
N LEU A 37 11.02 -9.04 9.08
CA LEU A 37 12.07 -9.17 8.07
C LEU A 37 13.22 -10.09 8.52
N ASP A 38 13.50 -10.16 9.82
CA ASP A 38 14.60 -10.95 10.39
C ASP A 38 14.39 -12.47 10.28
N GLY A 39 13.16 -12.90 9.98
CA GLY A 39 12.85 -14.26 9.58
C GLY A 39 12.09 -15.09 10.63
N GLU A 40 12.13 -14.67 11.89
CA GLU A 40 11.55 -15.35 13.06
C GLU A 40 10.02 -15.19 13.19
N ALA A 41 9.41 -14.25 12.43
CA ALA A 41 8.02 -13.92 12.63
C ALA A 41 7.03 -15.05 12.25
N PRO A 42 6.06 -15.38 13.13
CA PRO A 42 5.00 -16.32 12.85
C PRO A 42 3.99 -15.66 11.90
N THR A 43 4.13 -15.90 10.59
CA THR A 43 3.15 -15.54 9.54
C THR A 43 2.61 -14.11 9.55
N LEU A 44 3.08 -13.29 8.61
CA LEU A 44 2.61 -11.92 8.48
C LEU A 44 1.11 -11.89 8.13
N PRO A 45 0.32 -11.00 8.76
CA PRO A 45 -1.03 -10.74 8.28
C PRO A 45 -0.95 -10.23 6.84
N PHE A 46 -1.88 -10.68 6.00
CA PHE A 46 -1.97 -10.15 4.64
C PHE A 46 -2.44 -8.69 4.69
N PRO A 47 -1.77 -7.79 3.95
CA PRO A 47 -2.21 -6.41 3.87
C PRO A 47 -3.62 -6.34 3.28
N LYS A 48 -4.45 -5.43 3.82
CA LYS A 48 -5.73 -5.07 3.23
C LYS A 48 -5.53 -4.49 1.82
N LYS A 49 -6.58 -4.57 1.00
CA LYS A 49 -6.57 -3.97 -0.34
C LYS A 49 -6.37 -2.45 -0.18
N PRO A 50 -5.41 -1.83 -0.89
CA PRO A 50 -5.23 -0.39 -0.84
C PRO A 50 -6.52 0.34 -1.22
N ALA A 51 -6.83 1.43 -0.53
CA ALA A 51 -7.98 2.29 -0.83
C ALA A 51 -7.99 2.74 -2.30
N PHE A 52 -6.79 2.92 -2.86
CA PHE A 52 -6.58 3.47 -4.20
C PHE A 52 -6.47 2.39 -5.29
N VAL A 53 -7.33 1.37 -5.26
CA VAL A 53 -7.55 0.57 -6.48
C VAL A 53 -8.51 1.37 -7.35
N LEU A 54 -7.95 2.16 -8.26
CA LEU A 54 -8.68 2.87 -9.31
C LEU A 54 -9.67 1.87 -9.95
N ARG A 55 -10.97 2.02 -9.68
CA ARG A 55 -12.03 1.23 -10.33
C ARG A 55 -12.02 1.69 -11.78
N ARG A 56 -11.21 1.03 -12.60
CA ARG A 56 -11.09 1.30 -14.03
C ARG A 56 -12.47 1.01 -14.65
N GLY A 57 -13.26 2.06 -14.85
CA GLY A 57 -14.48 2.11 -15.65
C GLY A 57 -15.52 1.04 -15.36
N SER A 58 -16.51 1.36 -14.52
CA SER A 58 -17.85 0.81 -14.73
C SER A 58 -18.79 2.00 -14.81
N THR A 59 -18.86 2.56 -16.02
CA THR A 59 -19.83 3.55 -16.44
C THR A 59 -21.18 2.86 -16.62
N THR A 60 -21.96 2.76 -15.55
CA THR A 60 -23.40 2.44 -15.66
C THR A 60 -24.20 3.63 -15.16
N ALA A 61 -24.68 4.40 -16.14
CA ALA A 61 -25.87 5.22 -16.21
C ALA A 61 -26.21 6.26 -15.11
N SER A 62 -26.37 7.49 -15.62
CA SER A 62 -27.37 8.52 -15.27
C SER A 62 -27.15 9.43 -14.05
N SER A 63 -26.80 10.67 -14.39
CA SER A 63 -27.29 11.96 -13.86
C SER A 63 -26.98 12.40 -12.42
N SER A 64 -26.18 13.49 -12.39
CA SER A 64 -26.25 14.66 -11.49
C SER A 64 -25.84 14.53 -10.02
N ALA A 65 -24.55 14.73 -9.75
CA ALA A 65 -23.96 15.82 -8.94
C ALA A 65 -22.56 15.39 -8.48
N LYS A 66 -21.56 16.25 -8.74
CA LYS A 66 -20.16 16.05 -8.36
C LYS A 66 -20.01 15.93 -6.84
N PRO A 67 -19.05 15.13 -6.36
CA PRO A 67 -17.83 15.76 -5.90
C PRO A 67 -16.61 15.10 -6.57
N GLU A 68 -15.96 15.87 -7.44
CA GLU A 68 -14.64 15.53 -7.95
C GLU A 68 -13.67 15.92 -6.83
N THR A 69 -13.45 15.07 -5.83
CA THR A 69 -12.21 15.20 -5.06
C THR A 69 -11.11 14.60 -5.93
N ASN A 70 -10.64 15.37 -6.90
CA ASN A 70 -9.31 15.16 -7.42
C ASN A 70 -8.38 15.40 -6.23
N ALA A 71 -7.79 14.34 -5.68
CA ALA A 71 -6.54 14.51 -4.97
C ALA A 71 -5.57 15.05 -6.01
N GLU A 72 -5.44 16.38 -6.05
CA GLU A 72 -4.52 17.08 -6.89
C GLU A 72 -3.13 16.56 -6.55
N ILE A 73 -2.58 15.72 -7.41
CA ILE A 73 -1.15 15.40 -7.36
C ILE A 73 -0.46 16.69 -7.79
N THR A 74 -0.14 17.55 -6.84
CA THR A 74 0.67 18.74 -7.07
C THR A 74 2.07 18.28 -7.42
N PHE A 75 2.36 18.11 -8.71
CA PHE A 75 3.74 17.95 -9.17
C PHE A 75 4.42 19.31 -9.03
N SER A 76 5.22 19.48 -7.98
CA SER A 76 6.12 20.62 -7.87
C SER A 76 7.14 20.52 -9.00
N LEU A 77 7.03 21.37 -10.01
CA LEU A 77 8.10 21.58 -10.98
C LEU A 77 9.22 22.32 -10.26
N GLU A 78 10.27 21.60 -9.83
CA GLU A 78 11.52 22.27 -9.45
C GLU A 78 12.18 22.83 -10.71
N GLU A 79 12.03 24.14 -10.91
CA GLU A 79 12.76 24.88 -11.93
C GLU A 79 14.21 25.07 -11.46
N GLY A 80 15.09 24.20 -11.94
CA GLY A 80 16.52 24.28 -11.68
C GLY A 80 17.10 25.59 -12.20
N ARG A 81 17.80 26.32 -11.33
CA ARG A 81 18.55 27.52 -11.68
C ARG A 81 20.04 27.23 -11.75
#